data_AF-A0AAP2E140-F1
#
_entry.id   AF-A0AAP2E140-F1
#
_cell.length_a   1.000
_cell.length_b   1.000
_cell.length_c   1.000
_cell.angle_alpha   90.00
_cell.angle_beta   90.00
_cell.angle_gamma   90.00
#
_symmetry.space_group_name_H-M   'P 1'
#
loop_
_entity.id
_entity.type
_entity.pdbx_description
1 polymer ?
#
loop_
_entity_poly.entity_id
_entity_poly.type
_entity_poly.pdbx_seq_one_letter_code
_entity_poly.pdbx_strand_id
1 'polypeptide(L)'
;MSDPYSDFDTNPNNQAYNGIGCEFYLECDEVIEDFQVFQSSWQFRVLYQMAQQAASNPNIGGIIEEYTYISTELYDCDDVPEALVNEEGRIGVLIGLPSATVPSRVQLSIENIRLVNVKLLTLSELSYIVQNGPEGRIKLGELLLQQEKSSKSFLERQSVI
;
A
#
# COMPACT_ATOMS: atom_id res chain seq x y z
N MET A 1 -10.37 2.26 16.11
CA MET A 1 -9.71 2.02 17.41
C MET A 1 -8.68 3.13 17.61
N SER A 2 -8.43 3.61 18.83
CA SER A 2 -7.34 4.56 19.04
C SER A 2 -6.00 3.86 18.82
N ASP A 3 -5.00 4.61 18.39
CA ASP A 3 -3.62 4.15 18.29
C ASP A 3 -3.18 3.53 19.64
N PRO A 4 -2.83 2.24 19.71
CA PRO A 4 -2.43 1.60 20.96
C PRO A 4 -1.17 2.23 21.55
N TYR A 5 -0.37 2.95 20.75
CA TYR A 5 0.81 3.67 21.23
C TYR A 5 0.49 4.99 21.95
N SER A 6 -0.71 5.54 21.76
CA SER A 6 -1.10 6.82 22.38
C SER A 6 -1.19 6.78 23.90
N ASP A 7 -1.47 5.61 24.47
CA ASP A 7 -1.58 5.36 25.91
C ASP A 7 -0.89 4.05 26.34
N PHE A 8 -0.01 3.48 25.51
CA PHE A 8 0.67 2.19 25.71
C PHE A 8 1.27 2.02 27.10
N ASP A 9 2.00 3.02 27.59
CA ASP A 9 2.65 2.98 28.91
C ASP A 9 1.65 2.96 30.07
N THR A 10 0.41 3.37 29.83
CA THR A 10 -0.64 3.55 30.85
C THR A 10 -1.82 2.61 30.71
N ASN A 11 -1.98 1.94 29.57
CA ASN A 11 -3.09 1.05 29.26
C ASN A 11 -2.58 -0.37 28.96
N PRO A 12 -2.61 -1.28 29.96
CA PRO A 12 -2.10 -2.65 29.80
C PRO A 12 -2.77 -3.45 28.68
N ASN A 13 -4.01 -3.12 28.29
CA ASN A 13 -4.68 -3.80 27.18
C ASN A 13 -4.02 -3.50 25.84
N ASN A 14 -3.44 -2.31 25.69
CA ASN A 14 -2.76 -1.87 24.47
C ASN A 14 -1.30 -2.36 24.40
N GLN A 15 -0.79 -3.00 25.46
CA GLN A 15 0.54 -3.61 25.48
C GLN A 15 0.58 -5.04 24.89
N ALA A 16 -0.58 -5.60 24.55
CA ALA A 16 -0.69 -6.99 24.12
C ALA A 16 -0.52 -7.19 22.60
N TYR A 17 -0.49 -6.12 21.79
CA TYR A 17 -0.43 -6.18 20.32
C TYR A 17 0.22 -4.91 19.73
N ASN A 18 0.77 -4.99 18.51
CA ASN A 18 1.47 -3.89 17.83
C ASN A 18 0.55 -3.09 16.89
N GLY A 19 -0.74 -2.93 17.24
CA GLY A 19 -1.74 -2.29 16.38
C GLY A 19 -2.46 -3.25 15.44
N ILE A 20 -2.52 -2.93 14.15
CA ILE A 20 -3.34 -3.65 13.15
C ILE A 20 -2.70 -4.95 12.63
N GLY A 21 -1.49 -5.29 13.11
CA GLY A 21 -0.75 -6.50 12.70
C GLY A 21 -0.06 -6.40 11.33
N CYS A 22 -0.04 -5.22 10.72
CA CYS A 22 0.62 -4.97 9.43
C CYS A 22 1.15 -3.54 9.31
N GLU A 23 2.21 -3.39 8.52
CA GLU A 23 2.77 -2.11 8.11
C GLU A 23 2.77 -2.01 6.58
N PHE A 24 2.44 -0.83 6.05
CA PHE A 24 2.41 -0.56 4.63
C PHE A 24 3.73 0.07 4.18
N TYR A 25 4.23 -0.33 3.01
CA TYR A 25 5.43 0.24 2.43
C TYR A 25 5.31 0.40 0.92
N LEU A 26 6.08 1.34 0.37
CA LEU A 26 6.18 1.61 -1.06
C LEU A 26 7.64 1.52 -1.46
N GLU A 27 7.92 0.85 -2.57
CA GLU A 27 9.26 0.80 -3.15
C GLU A 27 9.35 1.71 -4.37
N CYS A 28 10.45 2.44 -4.51
CA CYS A 28 10.73 3.32 -5.63
C CYS A 28 12.26 3.39 -5.86
N ASP A 29 12.70 4.02 -6.95
CA ASP A 29 14.13 4.18 -7.24
C ASP A 29 14.65 5.57 -6.83
N GLU A 30 13.75 6.52 -6.65
CA GLU A 30 14.03 7.88 -6.23
C GLU A 30 14.65 7.89 -4.83
N VAL A 31 15.80 8.56 -4.71
CA VAL A 31 16.44 8.82 -3.42
C VAL A 31 16.06 10.23 -2.98
N ILE A 32 15.33 10.33 -1.87
CA ILE A 32 14.93 11.61 -1.28
C ILE A 32 15.68 11.76 0.04
N GLU A 33 16.72 12.60 0.04
CA GLU A 33 17.59 12.78 1.22
C GLU A 33 17.02 13.79 2.22
N ASP A 34 16.31 14.80 1.73
CA ASP A 34 15.73 15.84 2.57
C ASP A 34 14.35 15.43 3.09
N PHE A 35 14.18 15.46 4.41
CA PHE A 35 12.94 15.04 5.05
C PHE A 35 11.76 15.96 4.72
N GLN A 36 11.98 17.27 4.58
CA GLN A 36 10.89 18.19 4.22
C GLN A 36 10.41 17.94 2.79
N VAL A 37 11.33 17.66 1.87
CA VAL A 37 11.02 17.24 0.49
C VAL A 37 10.27 15.91 0.49
N PHE A 38 10.69 14.95 1.32
CA PHE A 38 9.98 13.67 1.47
C PHE A 38 8.54 13.86 1.96
N GLN A 39 8.29 14.74 2.93
CA GLN A 39 6.94 15.00 3.45
C GLN A 39 6.01 15.59 2.38
N SER A 40 6.53 16.29 1.39
CA SER A 40 5.78 16.78 0.23
C SER A 40 5.81 15.84 -0.98
N SER A 41 6.41 14.65 -0.87
CA SER A 41 6.59 13.74 -2.00
C SER A 41 5.34 12.90 -2.28
N TRP A 42 5.16 12.49 -3.53
CA TRP A 42 4.05 11.60 -3.92
C TRP A 42 4.11 10.27 -3.15
N GLN A 43 5.31 9.75 -2.86
CA GLN A 43 5.50 8.52 -2.10
C GLN A 43 4.89 8.62 -0.70
N PHE A 44 5.18 9.73 -0.01
CA PHE A 44 4.63 10.00 1.30
C PHE A 44 3.11 10.14 1.25
N ARG A 45 2.56 10.86 0.26
CA ARG A 45 1.11 11.04 0.13
C ARG A 45 0.38 9.72 -0.08
N VAL A 46 0.87 8.87 -0.99
CA VAL A 46 0.30 7.54 -1.25
C VAL A 46 0.28 6.70 0.02
N LEU A 47 1.42 6.63 0.74
CA LEU A 47 1.50 5.85 1.98
C LEU A 47 0.66 6.44 3.10
N TYR A 48 0.63 7.76 3.25
CA TYR A 48 -0.19 8.44 4.25
C TYR A 48 -1.67 8.15 4.02
N GLN A 49 -2.15 8.27 2.78
CA GLN A 49 -3.56 8.00 2.46
C GLN A 49 -3.91 6.53 2.65
N MET A 50 -3.01 5.61 2.29
CA MET A 50 -3.18 4.19 2.59
C MET A 50 -3.27 3.94 4.10
N ALA A 51 -2.41 4.57 4.90
CA ALA A 51 -2.44 4.45 6.36
C ALA A 51 -3.75 5.00 6.95
N GLN A 52 -4.24 6.15 6.47
CA GLN A 52 -5.52 6.73 6.89
C GLN A 52 -6.70 5.81 6.56
N GLN A 53 -6.68 5.19 5.37
CA GLN A 53 -7.71 4.23 4.96
C GLN A 53 -7.66 2.96 5.81
N ALA A 54 -6.46 2.44 6.10
CA ALA A 54 -6.27 1.27 6.95
C ALA A 54 -6.73 1.53 8.39
N ALA A 55 -6.39 2.69 8.97
CA ALA A 55 -6.83 3.09 10.30
C ALA A 55 -8.36 3.23 10.41
N SER A 56 -9.00 3.58 9.29
CA SER A 56 -10.46 3.70 9.18
C SER A 56 -11.17 2.34 8.98
N ASN A 57 -10.42 1.26 8.75
CA ASN A 57 -10.95 -0.08 8.53
C ASN A 57 -10.52 -1.04 9.67
N PRO A 58 -11.41 -1.31 10.65
CA PRO A 58 -11.09 -2.15 11.81
C PRO A 58 -10.66 -3.58 11.46
N ASN A 59 -10.95 -4.07 10.26
CA ASN A 59 -10.65 -5.45 9.82
C ASN A 59 -9.57 -5.52 8.73
N ILE A 60 -8.81 -4.44 8.48
CA ILE A 60 -7.81 -4.42 7.40
C ILE A 60 -6.78 -5.56 7.51
N GLY A 61 -6.34 -5.88 8.72
CA GLY A 61 -5.42 -7.00 8.97
C GLY A 61 -6.01 -8.36 8.58
N GLY A 62 -7.30 -8.59 8.87
CA GLY A 62 -8.00 -9.80 8.46
C GLY A 62 -8.15 -9.91 6.94
N ILE A 63 -8.46 -8.79 6.26
CA ILE A 63 -8.56 -8.73 4.80
C ILE A 63 -7.19 -9.05 4.16
N ILE A 64 -6.09 -8.52 4.71
CA ILE A 64 -4.73 -8.80 4.24
C ILE A 64 -4.33 -10.27 4.46
N GLU A 65 -4.88 -10.93 5.48
CA GLU A 65 -4.67 -12.37 5.70
C GLU A 65 -5.46 -13.22 4.70
N GLU A 66 -6.69 -12.83 4.39
CA GLU A 66 -7.61 -13.59 3.55
C GLU A 66 -7.27 -13.48 2.05
N TYR A 67 -6.88 -12.30 1.58
CA TYR A 67 -6.72 -12.03 0.15
C TYR A 67 -5.24 -11.91 -0.25
N THR A 68 -4.87 -12.58 -1.34
CA THR A 68 -3.51 -12.49 -1.91
C THR A 68 -3.19 -11.08 -2.40
N TYR A 69 -4.15 -10.48 -3.12
CA TYR A 69 -4.05 -9.09 -3.59
C TYR A 69 -5.34 -8.35 -3.30
N ILE A 70 -5.19 -7.11 -2.84
CA ILE A 70 -6.29 -6.17 -2.61
C ILE A 70 -6.06 -4.98 -3.53
N SER A 71 -7.11 -4.44 -4.12
CA SER A 71 -7.05 -3.18 -4.86
C SER A 71 -7.93 -2.16 -4.17
N THR A 72 -7.48 -0.91 -4.15
CA THR A 72 -8.31 0.20 -3.69
C THR A 72 -7.92 1.49 -4.41
N GLU A 73 -8.67 2.55 -4.14
CA GLU A 73 -8.42 3.87 -4.70
C GLU A 73 -8.15 4.84 -3.55
N LEU A 74 -7.21 5.75 -3.75
CA LEU A 74 -6.80 6.76 -2.76
C LEU A 74 -7.14 8.16 -3.25
N TYR A 75 -7.62 9.01 -2.34
CA TYR A 75 -7.87 10.43 -2.57
C TYR A 75 -6.67 11.28 -2.12
N ASP A 76 -6.68 12.57 -2.47
CA ASP A 76 -5.74 13.59 -1.94
C ASP A 76 -4.25 13.20 -2.07
N CYS A 77 -3.92 12.52 -3.16
CA CYS A 77 -2.57 12.15 -3.54
C CYS A 77 -1.99 13.16 -4.54
N ASP A 78 -1.97 14.45 -4.20
CA ASP A 78 -1.41 15.47 -5.09
C ASP A 78 0.08 15.17 -5.38
N ASP A 79 0.62 15.77 -6.44
CA ASP A 79 1.93 15.47 -7.03
C ASP A 79 2.02 14.12 -7.78
N VAL A 80 0.94 13.32 -7.78
CA VAL A 80 0.76 12.24 -8.77
C VAL A 80 0.26 12.83 -10.10
N PRO A 81 0.86 12.51 -11.26
CA PRO A 81 0.45 13.06 -12.54
C PRO A 81 -0.99 12.68 -12.93
N GLU A 82 -1.69 13.58 -13.62
CA GLU A 82 -3.07 13.37 -14.10
C GLU A 82 -3.25 12.08 -14.90
N ALA A 83 -2.21 11.60 -15.59
CA ALA A 83 -2.22 10.34 -16.32
C ALA A 83 -2.51 9.10 -15.45
N LEU A 84 -2.36 9.20 -14.12
CA LEU A 84 -2.63 8.15 -13.14
C LEU A 84 -3.86 8.44 -12.26
N VAL A 85 -4.52 9.58 -12.48
CA VAL A 85 -5.66 10.05 -11.70
C VAL A 85 -6.95 9.85 -12.49
N ASN A 86 -7.92 9.15 -11.92
CA ASN A 86 -9.20 8.87 -12.58
C ASN A 86 -10.09 10.14 -12.62
N GLU A 87 -11.24 10.05 -13.29
CA GLU A 87 -12.18 11.17 -13.45
C GLU A 87 -12.72 11.73 -12.12
N GLU A 88 -12.64 10.94 -11.04
CA GLU A 88 -13.07 11.32 -9.70
C GLU A 88 -11.92 11.82 -8.82
N GLY A 89 -10.75 12.08 -9.39
CA GLY A 89 -9.60 12.61 -8.66
C GLY A 89 -8.87 11.59 -7.79
N ARG A 90 -9.05 10.29 -8.06
CA ARG A 90 -8.41 9.20 -7.30
C ARG A 90 -7.33 8.48 -8.08
N ILE A 91 -6.36 7.93 -7.36
CA ILE A 91 -5.35 7.01 -7.91
C ILE A 91 -5.69 5.57 -7.53
N GLY A 92 -5.33 4.61 -8.37
CA GLY A 92 -5.46 3.18 -8.06
C GLY A 92 -4.20 2.61 -7.41
N VAL A 93 -4.36 1.73 -6.42
CA VAL A 93 -3.26 0.94 -5.86
C VAL A 93 -3.60 -0.54 -5.77
N LEU A 94 -2.58 -1.38 -5.96
CA LEU A 94 -2.60 -2.82 -5.65
C LEU A 94 -1.75 -3.06 -4.41
N ILE A 95 -2.26 -3.88 -3.51
CA ILE A 95 -1.70 -4.12 -2.19
C ILE A 95 -1.33 -5.61 -2.09
N GLY A 96 -0.17 -5.90 -1.51
CA GLY A 96 0.27 -7.27 -1.20
C GLY A 96 1.17 -7.92 -2.25
N LEU A 97 1.71 -7.15 -3.20
CA LEU A 97 2.67 -7.69 -4.17
C LEU A 97 3.99 -8.07 -3.45
N PRO A 98 4.53 -9.28 -3.62
CA PRO A 98 5.76 -9.67 -2.95
C PRO A 98 6.96 -8.88 -3.49
N SER A 99 7.89 -8.57 -2.59
CA SER A 99 9.16 -7.91 -2.90
C SER A 99 10.32 -8.90 -2.83
N ALA A 100 11.33 -8.67 -3.67
CA ALA A 100 12.59 -9.40 -3.60
C ALA A 100 13.53 -8.88 -2.49
N THR A 101 13.30 -7.66 -2.00
CA THR A 101 14.19 -6.94 -1.06
C THR A 101 13.55 -6.74 0.31
N VAL A 102 12.21 -6.64 0.37
CA VAL A 102 11.46 -6.48 1.61
C VAL A 102 10.82 -7.81 2.01
N PRO A 103 11.08 -8.34 3.21
CA PRO A 103 10.47 -9.59 3.66
C PRO A 103 8.96 -9.41 3.84
N SER A 104 8.17 -10.47 3.65
CA SER A 104 6.70 -10.40 3.81
C SER A 104 6.24 -10.25 5.26
N ARG A 105 7.13 -10.51 6.22
CA ARG A 105 6.86 -10.49 7.66
C ARG A 105 8.10 -10.06 8.44
N VAL A 106 7.89 -9.39 9.57
CA VAL A 106 8.96 -9.05 10.51
C VAL A 106 8.51 -9.33 11.94
N GLN A 107 9.37 -10.01 12.71
CA GLN A 107 9.15 -10.22 14.13
C GLN A 107 9.50 -8.94 14.89
N LEU A 108 8.50 -8.34 15.56
CA LEU A 108 8.70 -7.28 16.53
C LEU A 108 8.75 -7.85 17.95
N SER A 109 8.90 -7.00 18.96
CA SER A 109 9.01 -7.42 20.37
C SER A 109 7.79 -8.17 20.89
N ILE A 110 6.59 -7.85 20.38
CA ILE A 110 5.31 -8.41 20.86
C ILE A 110 4.75 -9.45 19.87
N GLU A 111 4.72 -9.14 18.58
CA GLU A 111 4.13 -10.01 17.56
C GLU A 111 4.87 -9.97 16.22
N ASN A 112 4.58 -10.96 15.39
CA ASN A 112 5.03 -11.02 14.01
C ASN A 112 4.02 -10.29 13.11
N ILE A 113 4.45 -9.20 12.49
CA ILE A 113 3.60 -8.36 11.65
C ILE A 113 3.85 -8.61 10.17
N ARG A 114 2.87 -8.31 9.33
CA ARG A 114 3.01 -8.29 7.87
C ARG A 114 3.69 -7.00 7.41
N LEU A 115 4.57 -7.09 6.41
CA LEU A 115 4.95 -5.94 5.60
C LEU A 115 4.21 -6.03 4.27
N VAL A 116 3.47 -4.98 3.93
CA VAL A 116 2.49 -5.01 2.85
C VAL A 116 2.84 -3.93 1.82
N ASN A 117 3.24 -4.38 0.64
CA ASN A 117 3.56 -3.49 -0.47
C ASN A 117 2.31 -2.72 -0.92
N VAL A 118 2.49 -1.44 -1.23
CA VAL A 118 1.52 -0.56 -1.88
C VAL A 118 2.09 -0.17 -3.24
N LYS A 119 1.49 -0.70 -4.30
CA LYS A 119 1.93 -0.48 -5.68
C LYS A 119 0.95 0.40 -6.44
N LEU A 120 1.47 1.48 -7.02
CA LEU A 120 0.71 2.39 -7.86
C LEU A 120 0.29 1.73 -9.18
N LEU A 121 -0.98 1.88 -9.53
CA LEU A 121 -1.57 1.37 -10.77
C LEU A 121 -1.65 2.45 -11.83
N THR A 122 -1.51 2.03 -13.09
CA THR A 122 -1.97 2.85 -14.23
C THR A 122 -3.50 2.81 -14.30
N LEU A 123 -4.12 3.80 -14.96
CA LEU A 123 -5.58 3.82 -15.13
C LEU A 123 -6.10 2.62 -15.93
N SER A 124 -5.33 2.12 -16.89
CA SER A 124 -5.67 0.92 -17.65
C SER A 124 -5.73 -0.34 -16.77
N GLU A 125 -4.78 -0.49 -15.85
CA GLU A 125 -4.74 -1.60 -14.91
C GLU A 125 -5.84 -1.51 -13.84
N LEU A 126 -6.11 -0.30 -13.32
CA LEU A 126 -7.24 -0.05 -12.43
C LEU A 126 -8.57 -0.40 -13.13
N SER A 127 -8.76 0.09 -14.35
CA SER A 127 -9.94 -0.22 -15.17
C SER A 127 -10.08 -1.72 -15.43
N TYR A 128 -8.96 -2.41 -15.70
CA TYR A 128 -8.94 -3.86 -15.87
C TYR A 128 -9.41 -4.58 -14.60
N ILE A 129 -8.95 -4.16 -13.42
CA ILE A 129 -9.42 -4.73 -12.14
C ILE A 129 -10.92 -4.46 -11.94
N VAL A 130 -11.41 -3.26 -12.21
CA VAL A 130 -12.84 -2.93 -12.05
C VAL A 130 -13.70 -3.83 -12.95
N GLN A 131 -13.25 -4.10 -14.19
CA GLN A 131 -13.98 -4.94 -15.14
C GLN A 131 -13.92 -6.43 -14.81
N ASN A 132 -12.82 -6.91 -14.22
CA ASN A 132 -12.55 -8.35 -14.04
C ASN A 132 -12.55 -8.81 -12.57
N GLY A 133 -12.78 -7.91 -11.61
CA GLY A 133 -12.93 -8.26 -10.20
C GLY A 133 -11.72 -8.98 -9.58
N PRO A 134 -11.94 -10.00 -8.74
CA PRO A 134 -10.88 -10.78 -8.10
C PRO A 134 -9.90 -11.42 -9.11
N GLU A 135 -10.40 -11.99 -10.19
CA GLU A 135 -9.60 -12.60 -11.25
C GLU A 135 -8.69 -11.57 -11.91
N GLY A 136 -9.20 -10.34 -12.09
CA GLY A 136 -8.43 -9.20 -12.58
C GLY A 136 -7.23 -8.86 -11.69
N ARG A 137 -7.41 -8.86 -10.36
CA ARG A 137 -6.33 -8.62 -9.40
C ARG A 137 -5.26 -9.69 -9.45
N ILE A 138 -5.67 -10.97 -9.47
CA ILE A 138 -4.73 -12.09 -9.57
C ILE A 138 -3.92 -12.00 -10.86
N LYS A 139 -4.60 -11.81 -12.00
CA LYS A 139 -3.94 -11.74 -13.30
C LYS A 139 -2.98 -10.56 -13.39
N LEU A 140 -3.38 -9.39 -12.89
CA LEU A 140 -2.51 -8.22 -12.86
C LEU A 140 -1.27 -8.46 -11.98
N GLY A 141 -1.46 -9.02 -10.78
CA GLY A 141 -0.35 -9.37 -9.88
C GLY A 141 0.66 -10.30 -10.55
N GLU A 142 0.21 -11.34 -11.24
CA GLU A 142 1.07 -12.26 -12.01
C GLU A 142 1.87 -11.53 -13.10
N LEU A 143 1.23 -10.63 -13.86
CA LEU A 143 1.89 -9.89 -14.94
C LEU A 143 2.92 -8.89 -14.40
N LEU A 144 2.61 -8.24 -13.28
CA LEU A 144 3.54 -7.36 -12.59
C LEU A 144 4.76 -8.12 -12.06
N LEU A 145 4.57 -9.33 -11.53
CA LEU A 145 5.66 -10.18 -11.03
C LEU A 145 6.62 -10.67 -12.12
N GLN A 146 6.21 -10.63 -13.39
CA GLN A 146 7.10 -10.93 -14.52
C GLN A 146 8.02 -9.75 -14.88
N GLN A 147 7.77 -8.56 -14.33
CA GLN A 147 8.61 -7.39 -14.55
C GLN A 147 9.83 -7.40 -13.62
N GLU A 148 10.96 -6.88 -14.10
CA GLU A 148 12.18 -6.77 -13.28
C GLU A 148 11.97 -5.92 -12.03
N LYS A 149 11.21 -4.83 -12.15
CA LYS A 149 10.87 -3.90 -11.05
C LYS A 149 9.45 -4.12 -10.54
N SER A 150 9.09 -5.38 -10.31
CA SER A 150 7.72 -5.83 -10.03
C SER A 150 7.04 -5.10 -8.89
N SER A 151 7.67 -4.98 -7.71
CA SER A 151 7.10 -4.34 -6.51
C SER A 151 7.29 -2.82 -6.41
N LYS A 152 8.05 -2.22 -7.33
CA LYS A 152 8.35 -0.79 -7.33
C LYS A 152 7.26 0.02 -8.03
N SER A 153 7.00 1.22 -7.54
CA SER A 153 6.06 2.19 -8.09
C SER A 153 6.81 3.27 -8.87
N PHE A 154 6.24 3.70 -9.99
CA PHE A 154 6.76 4.76 -10.85
C PHE A 154 5.61 5.63 -11.32
N LEU A 155 5.86 6.94 -11.41
CA LEU A 155 4.90 7.90 -11.98
C LEU A 155 4.77 7.76 -13.50
N GLU A 156 5.82 7.25 -14.15
CA GLU A 156 5.85 6.99 -15.58
C GLU A 156 6.20 5.53 -15.85
N ARG A 157 5.21 4.74 -16.29
CA ARG A 157 5.41 3.38 -16.78
C ARG A 157 4.27 2.96 -17.70
N GLN A 158 4.54 1.97 -18.55
CA GLN A 158 3.50 1.33 -19.33
C GLN A 158 2.67 0.37 -18.46
N SER A 159 1.41 0.20 -18.85
CA SER A 159 0.54 -0.87 -18.34
C SER A 159 1.12 -2.24 -18.69
N VAL A 160 0.95 -3.23 -17.81
CA VAL A 160 1.25 -4.65 -18.13
C VAL A 160 0.03 -5.42 -18.63
N ILE A 161 -1.14 -4.78 -18.64
CA ILE A 161 -2.37 -5.24 -19.29
C ILE A 161 -2.36 -4.80 -20.75
#